data_AF-K9CSR1-F1
#
_entry.id   AF-K9CSR1-F1
#
_cell.length_a   1.000
_cell.length_b   1.000
_cell.length_c   1.000
_cell.angle_alpha   90.00
_cell.angle_beta   90.00
_cell.angle_gamma   90.00
#
_symmetry.space_group_name_H-M   'P 1'
#
loop_
_entity.id
_entity.type
_entity.pdbx_description
1 polymer ?
#
loop_
_entity_poly.entity_id
_entity_poly.type
_entity_poly.pdbx_seq_one_letter_code
_entity_poly.pdbx_strand_id
1 'polypeptide(L)' 'MIDARLLFCLIGRHRPPIISVSRRKRGGDLSALCDWCGTPIERSRSGRWLALGPIYEEGGPAS' A
#
# COMPACT_ATOMS: atom_id res chain seq x y z
N MET A 1 15.51 17.30 -8.60
CA MET A 1 15.00 16.39 -9.65
C MET A 1 13.88 15.58 -9.04
N ILE A 2 12.66 15.70 -9.56
CA ILE A 2 11.55 14.85 -9.12
C ILE A 2 11.78 13.47 -9.75
N ASP A 3 11.89 12.42 -8.93
CA ASP A 3 12.03 11.06 -9.44
C ASP A 3 10.74 10.69 -10.20
N ALA A 4 10.88 10.33 -11.48
CA ALA A 4 9.74 9.95 -12.32
C ALA A 4 8.90 8.80 -11.72
N ARG A 5 9.49 8.01 -10.80
CA ARG A 5 8.80 6.92 -10.10
C ARG A 5 7.81 7.41 -9.05
N LEU A 6 8.02 8.59 -8.47
CA LEU A 6 7.05 9.24 -7.61
C LEU A 6 5.80 9.69 -8.39
N LEU A 7 5.94 10.02 -9.68
CA LEU A 7 4.78 10.36 -10.53
C LEU A 7 3.84 9.16 -10.72
N PHE A 8 4.37 7.94 -10.77
CA PHE A 8 3.53 6.73 -10.81
C PHE A 8 2.69 6.59 -9.54
N CYS A 9 3.23 6.99 -8.38
CA CYS A 9 2.48 6.97 -7.13
C CYS A 9 1.31 7.96 -7.15
N LEU A 10 1.48 9.14 -7.77
CA LEU A 10 0.42 10.14 -7.89
C LEU A 10 -0.78 9.67 -8.74
N ILE A 11 -0.54 8.77 -9.70
CA ILE A 11 -1.61 8.14 -10.50
C ILE A 11 -2.07 6.78 -9.94
N GLY A 12 -1.74 6.47 -8.67
CA GLY A 12 -2.15 5.26 -7.97
C GLY A 12 -1.41 3.99 -8.38
N ARG A 13 -0.31 4.10 -9.12
CA ARG A 13 0.50 2.97 -9.57
C ARG A 13 1.68 2.75 -8.63
N HIS A 14 1.41 2.01 -7.57
CA HIS A 14 2.39 1.70 -6.54
C HIS A 14 3.12 0.39 -6.80
N ARG A 15 4.36 0.29 -6.30
CA ARG A 15 5.18 -0.91 -6.33
C ARG A 15 5.63 -1.25 -4.91
N PRO A 16 5.39 -2.48 -4.42
CA PRO A 16 5.96 -2.92 -3.15
C PRO A 16 7.42 -3.35 -3.31
N PRO A 17 8.27 -3.12 -2.29
CA PRO A 17 9.47 -3.92 -2.10
C PRO A 17 9.09 -5.30 -1.58
N ILE A 18 9.72 -6.34 -2.12
CA ILE A 18 9.46 -7.76 -1.77
C ILE A 18 9.61 -7.98 -0.26
N ILE A 19 10.57 -7.29 0.37
CA ILE A 19 10.85 -7.40 1.81
C ILE A 19 9.72 -6.89 2.72
N SER A 20 8.82 -6.04 2.22
CA SER A 20 7.72 -5.48 3.01
C SER A 20 6.40 -6.23 2.84
N VAL A 21 6.37 -7.24 1.96
CA VAL A 21 5.17 -7.99 1.65
C VAL A 21 4.82 -8.92 2.82
N SER A 22 3.64 -8.72 3.38
CA SER A 22 3.06 -9.51 4.46
C SER A 22 1.66 -9.98 4.08
N ARG A 23 1.16 -11.03 4.75
CA ARG A 23 -0.20 -11.53 4.56
C ARG A 23 -1.10 -10.99 5.66
N ARG A 24 -2.26 -10.40 5.33
CA ARG A 24 -3.25 -10.01 6.34
C ARG A 24 -3.96 -11.23 6.93
N LYS A 25 -4.24 -11.17 8.24
CA LYS A 25 -4.84 -12.27 9.04
C LYS A 25 -6.25 -12.67 8.60
N ARG A 26 -7.01 -11.82 7.89
CA ARG A 26 -8.46 -11.98 7.74
C ARG A 26 -8.98 -12.32 6.34
N GLY A 27 -8.12 -12.52 5.33
CA GLY A 27 -8.63 -12.72 3.96
C GLY A 27 -7.67 -13.21 2.89
N GLY A 28 -6.42 -13.52 3.23
CA GLY A 28 -5.45 -14.00 2.24
C GLY A 28 -4.86 -12.91 1.34
N ASP A 29 -5.35 -11.66 1.45
CA ASP A 29 -4.81 -10.51 0.75
C ASP A 29 -3.39 -10.17 1.26
N LEU A 30 -2.50 -9.85 0.32
CA LEU A 30 -1.14 -9.42 0.62
C LEU A 30 -1.13 -7.90 0.84
N SER A 31 -0.42 -7.43 1.87
CA SER A 31 -0.21 -6.01 2.17
C SER A 31 1.28 -5.68 2.15
N ALA A 32 1.61 -4.45 1.77
CA ALA A 32 2.98 -3.95 1.72
C ALA A 32 3.00 -2.42 1.85
N LEU A 33 4.20 -1.84 1.91
CA LEU A 33 4.40 -0.40 1.75
C LEU A 33 4.93 -0.12 0.35
N CYS A 34 4.61 1.01 -0.25
CA CYS A 34 5.20 1.38 -1.53
C CYS A 34 6.67 1.77 -1.36
N ASP A 35 7.54 1.25 -2.22
CA ASP A 35 9.00 1.46 -2.19
C ASP A 35 9.41 2.93 -2.36
N TRP A 36 8.54 3.73 -3.00
CA TRP A 36 8.83 5.12 -3.37
C TRP A 36 8.15 6.16 -2.48
N CYS A 37 6.87 5.94 -2.15
CA CYS A 37 6.06 6.91 -1.40
C CYS A 37 5.66 6.43 0.00
N GLY A 38 6.02 5.20 0.40
CA GLY A 38 5.68 4.63 1.70
C GLY A 38 4.20 4.35 1.91
N THR A 39 3.33 4.68 0.96
CA THR A 39 1.88 4.46 1.08
C THR A 39 1.57 2.97 1.26
N PRO A 40 0.74 2.61 2.25
CA PRO A 40 0.25 1.26 2.41
C PRO A 40 -0.53 0.80 1.19
N ILE A 41 -0.24 -0.40 0.72
CA ILE A 41 -0.83 -0.98 -0.49
C ILE A 41 -1.26 -2.42 -0.24
N GLU A 42 -2.31 -2.84 -0.91
CA GLU A 42 -2.81 -4.21 -0.89
C GLU A 42 -2.85 -4.81 -2.28
N ARG A 43 -2.67 -6.12 -2.34
CA ARG A 43 -2.79 -6.89 -3.57
C ARG A 43 -4.24 -7.29 -3.74
N SER A 44 -4.91 -6.66 -4.70
CA SER A 44 -6.25 -7.05 -5.14
C SER A 44 -6.29 -8.49 -5.63
N ARG A 45 -7.50 -9.07 -5.71
CA ARG A 45 -7.73 -10.40 -6.30
C ARG A 45 -7.22 -10.54 -7.75
N SER A 46 -7.17 -9.44 -8.50
CA SER A 46 -6.60 -9.38 -9.86
C SER A 46 -5.07 -9.45 -9.89
N GLY A 47 -4.41 -9.45 -8.73
CA GLY A 47 -2.97 -9.44 -8.58
C GLY A 47 -2.33 -8.06 -8.62
N ARG A 48 -3.11 -6.98 -8.86
CA ARG A 48 -2.64 -5.58 -8.87
C ARG A 48 -2.49 -5.03 -7.45
N TRP A 49 -1.46 -4.20 -7.25
CA TRP A 49 -1.25 -3.43 -6.02
C TRP A 49 -2.03 -2.12 -6.08
N LEU A 50 -2.86 -1.88 -5.08
CA LEU A 50 -3.69 -0.70 -4.94
C LEU A 50 -3.36 -0.03 -3.62
N ALA A 51 -3.44 1.31 -3.55
CA ALA A 51 -3.34 2.01 -2.29
C ALA A 51 -4.46 1.51 -1.36
N LEU A 52 -4.08 1.05 -0.17
CA LEU A 52 -5.01 1.00 0.94
C LEU A 52 -5.41 2.45 1.19
N GLY A 53 -6.71 2.72 1.27
CA GLY A 53 -7.18 3.99 1.84
C GLY A 53 -6.50 4.25 3.19
N PRO A 54 -6.60 5.47 3.73
CA PRO A 54 -6.01 5.81 5.02
C PRO A 54 -6.26 4.68 6.02
N ILE A 55 -5.18 4.11 6.56
CA ILE A 55 -5.27 3.13 7.63
C ILE A 55 -5.70 3.93 8.86
N TYR A 56 -6.99 4.21 8.96
CA TYR A 56 -7.57 4.43 10.27
C TYR A 56 -7.42 3.09 10.96
N GLU A 57 -6.59 3.04 11.99
CA GLU A 57 -6.77 1.99 12.98
C GLU A 57 -8.25 2.05 13.39
N GLU A 58 -8.88 0.90 13.62
CA GLU A 58 -10.16 0.84 14.34
C GLU A 58 -10.01 1.29 15.82
N GLY A 59 -9.07 2.20 16.10
CA GLY A 59 -8.98 3.06 17.27
C GLY A 59 -8.94 4.49 16.75
N GLY A 60 -10.13 5.11 16.62
CA GLY A 60 -10.21 6.57 16.50
C GLY A 60 -9.51 7.25 17.68
N PRO A 61 -9.23 8.57 17.62
CA PRO A 61 -8.68 9.28 18.77
C PRO A 61 -9.52 8.94 20.00
N ALA A 62 -8.86 8.46 21.06
CA ALA A 62 -9.49 8.22 22.34
C ALA A 62 -10.24 9.50 22.73
N SER A 63 -11.56 9.46 22.61
CA SER A 63 -12.47 10.50 23.05
C SER A 63 -12.72 10.33 24.54
#